data_AF-A0A4R9B1A7-F1
#
_entry.id   AF-A0A4R9B1A7-F1
#
_cell.length_a   1.000
_cell.length_b   1.000
_cell.length_c   1.000
_cell.angle_alpha   90.00
_cell.angle_beta   90.00
_cell.angle_gamma   90.00
#
_symmetry.space_group_name_H-M   'P 1'
#
loop_
_entity.id
_entity.type
_entity.pdbx_description
1 polymer ?
#
loop_
_entity_poly.entity_id
_entity_poly.type
_entity_poly.pdbx_seq_one_letter_code
_entity_poly.pdbx_strand_id
1 'polypeptide(L)'
;MHGAQSGPHLSDFADRLLDLVAQAATVRAYAQSTGNGRLLLQAIQNERETLALLMTRLGIDSDEAVELFHEAKTLTKAVAAAVRSGEHPALAAALTQRLTDDGLDHLAASLRELASDSLTEPIAAPDREEI
;
A
#
# COMPACT_ATOMS: atom_id res chain seq x y z
N MET A 1 24.66 2.45 37.23
CA MET A 1 23.80 3.55 36.74
C MET A 1 24.40 4.09 35.45
N HIS A 2 23.73 3.87 34.31
CA HIS A 2 23.66 4.75 33.13
C HIS A 2 22.64 4.08 32.20
N GLY A 3 21.39 4.55 32.26
CA GLY A 3 20.33 4.09 31.38
C GLY A 3 20.57 4.65 30.00
N ALA A 4 20.86 3.78 29.02
CA ALA A 4 20.79 4.14 27.63
C ALA A 4 19.33 4.48 27.32
N GLN A 5 19.00 5.76 27.27
CA GLN A 5 17.76 6.19 26.65
C GLN A 5 17.92 5.94 25.15
N SER A 6 17.47 4.78 24.69
CA SER A 6 17.26 4.53 23.26
C SER A 6 16.29 5.60 22.77
N GLY A 7 16.81 6.57 22.00
CA GLY A 7 15.96 7.52 21.30
C GLY A 7 14.97 6.77 20.40
N PRO A 8 13.82 7.38 20.05
CA PRO A 8 12.82 6.73 19.19
C PRO A 8 13.49 6.22 17.92
N HIS A 9 13.40 4.91 17.66
CA HIS A 9 14.00 4.32 16.48
C HIS A 9 13.29 4.85 15.23
N LEU A 10 14.02 5.01 14.13
CA LEU A 10 13.47 5.47 12.84
C LEU A 10 12.30 4.58 12.37
N SER A 11 12.33 3.29 12.72
CA SER A 11 11.23 2.33 12.50
C SER A 11 9.96 2.74 13.23
N ASP A 12 10.03 3.09 14.52
CA ASP A 12 8.86 3.47 15.32
C ASP A 12 8.19 4.75 14.77
N PHE A 13 9.00 5.64 14.20
CA PHE A 13 8.53 6.84 13.53
C PHE A 13 7.89 6.53 12.17
N ALA A 14 8.50 5.64 11.38
CA ALA A 14 7.96 5.19 10.10
C ALA A 14 6.62 4.46 10.30
N ASP A 15 6.51 3.58 11.30
CA ASP A 15 5.28 2.85 11.62
C ASP A 15 4.14 3.80 12.00
N ARG A 16 4.41 4.78 12.87
CA ARG A 16 3.41 5.81 13.23
C ARG A 16 2.95 6.64 12.04
N LEU A 17 3.82 6.89 11.07
CA LEU A 17 3.47 7.63 9.87
C LEU A 17 2.67 6.79 8.88
N LEU A 18 3.01 5.50 8.74
CA LEU A 18 2.21 4.55 7.97
C LEU A 18 0.80 4.42 8.54
N ASP A 19 0.67 4.36 9.87
CA ASP A 19 -0.64 4.36 10.55
C ASP A 19 -1.44 5.64 10.26
N LEU A 20 -0.80 6.82 10.28
CA LEU A 20 -1.45 8.09 9.96
C LEU A 20 -1.93 8.14 8.50
N VAL A 21 -1.12 7.65 7.55
CA VAL A 21 -1.48 7.58 6.13
C VAL A 21 -2.62 6.57 5.93
N ALA A 22 -2.60 5.41 6.60
CA ALA A 22 -3.66 4.41 6.55
C ALA A 22 -4.98 4.98 7.08
N GLN A 23 -4.95 5.68 8.21
CA GLN A 23 -6.13 6.36 8.77
C GLN A 23 -6.68 7.42 7.81
N ALA A 24 -5.82 8.23 7.18
CA ALA A 24 -6.23 9.20 6.17
C ALA A 24 -6.87 8.51 4.94
N ALA A 25 -6.38 7.34 4.54
CA ALA A 25 -7.00 6.53 3.50
C ALA A 25 -8.40 6.02 3.89
N THR A 26 -8.58 5.54 5.13
CA THR A 26 -9.89 5.13 5.66
C THR A 26 -10.89 6.30 5.66
N VAL A 27 -10.48 7.49 6.14
CA VAL A 27 -11.35 8.68 6.17
C VAL A 27 -11.75 9.11 4.76
N ARG A 28 -10.83 9.00 3.79
CA ARG A 28 -11.11 9.32 2.37
C ARG A 28 -12.13 8.35 1.77
N ALA A 29 -11.97 7.05 2.01
CA ALA A 29 -12.91 6.03 1.52
C ALA A 29 -14.31 6.25 2.12
N TYR A 30 -14.38 6.58 3.41
CA TYR A 30 -15.63 6.96 4.07
C TYR A 30 -16.23 8.25 3.48
N ALA A 31 -15.42 9.30 3.30
CA ALA A 31 -15.89 10.56 2.72
C ALA A 31 -16.45 10.39 1.30
N GLN A 32 -15.84 9.51 0.51
CA GLN A 32 -16.34 9.12 -0.82
C GLN A 32 -17.67 8.37 -0.73
N SER A 33 -17.79 7.39 0.17
CA SER A 33 -19.03 6.61 0.30
C SER A 33 -20.21 7.43 0.81
N THR A 34 -19.96 8.46 1.62
CA THR A 34 -20.99 9.37 2.12
C THR A 34 -21.20 10.63 1.28
N GLY A 35 -20.44 10.81 0.19
CA GLY A 35 -20.51 12.02 -0.66
C GLY A 35 -20.07 13.31 0.04
N ASN A 36 -19.27 13.22 1.11
CA ASN A 36 -18.86 14.39 1.89
C ASN A 36 -17.57 14.99 1.31
N GLY A 37 -17.73 15.86 0.32
CA GLY A 37 -16.61 16.50 -0.39
C GLY A 37 -15.68 17.32 0.51
N ARG A 38 -16.17 17.92 1.60
CA ARG A 38 -15.34 18.68 2.54
C ARG A 38 -14.42 17.76 3.34
N LEU A 39 -14.96 16.65 3.85
CA LEU A 39 -14.17 15.64 4.55
C LEU A 39 -13.15 14.99 3.61
N LEU A 40 -13.52 14.79 2.34
CA LEU A 40 -12.63 14.27 1.31
C LEU A 40 -11.42 15.19 1.08
N LEU A 41 -11.65 16.48 0.88
CA LEU A 41 -10.57 17.47 0.69
C LEU A 41 -9.65 17.54 1.92
N GLN A 42 -10.23 17.50 3.12
CA GLN A 42 -9.47 17.52 4.37
C GLN A 42 -8.62 16.25 4.54
N ALA A 43 -9.13 15.08 4.17
CA ALA A 43 -8.39 13.83 4.21
C ALA A 43 -7.21 13.83 3.23
N ILE A 44 -7.41 14.34 2.02
CA ILE A 44 -6.35 14.48 0.99
C ILE A 44 -5.27 15.46 1.46
N GLN A 45 -5.66 16.58 2.04
CA GLN A 45 -4.69 17.57 2.53
C GLN A 45 -3.85 17.01 3.68
N ASN A 46 -4.49 16.31 4.63
CA ASN A 46 -3.79 15.71 5.76
C ASN A 46 -2.80 14.60 5.32
N GLU A 47 -3.17 13.80 4.31
CA GLU A 47 -2.25 12.82 3.70
C GLU A 47 -1.03 13.50 3.05
N ARG A 48 -1.24 14.60 2.31
CA ARG A 48 -0.14 15.38 1.72
C ARG A 48 0.79 15.98 2.76
N GLU A 49 0.25 16.56 3.82
CA GLU A 49 1.04 17.18 4.90
C GLU A 49 1.86 16.12 5.66
N THR A 50 1.27 14.95 5.90
CA THR A 50 1.95 13.81 6.54
C THR A 50 3.10 13.28 5.68
N LEU A 51 2.89 13.13 4.37
CA LEU A 51 3.92 12.72 3.42
C LEU A 51 5.04 13.76 3.29
N ALA A 52 4.69 15.05 3.24
CA ALA A 52 5.68 16.13 3.20
C ALA A 52 6.56 16.13 4.45
N LEU A 53 5.96 15.98 5.63
CA LEU A 53 6.70 15.87 6.89
C LEU A 53 7.67 14.68 6.89
N LEU A 54 7.25 13.52 6.36
CA LEU A 54 8.09 12.33 6.24
C LEU A 54 9.28 12.58 5.31
N MET A 55 9.05 13.17 4.14
CA MET A 55 10.12 13.48 3.16
C MET A 55 11.14 14.47 3.74
N THR A 56 10.66 15.55 4.38
CA THR A 56 11.54 16.53 5.05
C THR A 56 12.36 15.89 6.17
N ARG A 57 11.77 14.99 6.97
CA ARG A 57 12.47 14.33 8.08
C ARG A 57 13.46 13.26 7.65
N LEU A 58 13.25 12.64 6.49
CA LEU A 58 14.18 11.70 5.88
C LEU A 58 15.35 12.41 5.16
N GLY A 59 15.36 13.75 5.11
CA GLY A 59 16.39 14.52 4.41
C GLY A 59 16.30 14.39 2.89
N ILE A 60 15.12 14.02 2.39
CA ILE A 60 14.86 13.77 0.98
C ILE A 60 14.28 15.05 0.38
N ASP A 61 15.08 15.76 -0.41
CA ASP A 61 14.62 16.97 -1.09
C ASP A 61 13.76 16.63 -2.33
N SER A 62 12.46 16.61 -2.05
CA SER A 62 11.30 17.17 -2.78
C SER A 62 10.75 16.59 -4.09
N ASP A 63 11.50 16.20 -5.12
CA ASP A 63 10.84 15.82 -6.41
C ASP A 63 11.12 14.38 -6.83
N GLU A 64 12.39 13.99 -6.89
CA GLU A 64 12.82 12.68 -7.38
C GLU A 64 12.32 11.52 -6.50
N ALA A 65 12.24 11.72 -5.18
CA ALA A 65 11.71 10.70 -4.28
C ALA A 65 10.19 10.64 -4.24
N VAL A 66 9.51 11.76 -4.51
CA VAL A 66 8.06 11.78 -4.68
C VAL A 66 7.71 11.03 -5.96
N GLU A 67 8.46 11.26 -7.04
CA GLU A 67 8.37 10.49 -8.28
C GLU A 67 8.66 9.00 -8.03
N LEU A 68 9.75 8.66 -7.35
CA LEU A 68 10.10 7.28 -7.00
C LEU A 68 8.98 6.60 -6.18
N PHE A 69 8.39 7.32 -5.23
CA PHE A 69 7.26 6.81 -4.44
C PHE A 69 6.01 6.62 -5.31
N HIS A 70 5.73 7.53 -6.24
CA HIS A 70 4.63 7.38 -7.19
C HIS A 70 4.86 6.21 -8.15
N GLU A 71 6.08 6.01 -8.63
CA GLU A 71 6.47 4.86 -9.45
C GLU A 71 6.34 3.56 -8.68
N ALA A 72 6.87 3.48 -7.45
CA ALA A 72 6.73 2.33 -6.58
C ALA A 72 5.25 2.01 -6.32
N LYS A 73 4.43 3.01 -6.01
CA LYS A 73 2.97 2.84 -5.82
C LYS A 73 2.27 2.34 -7.07
N THR A 74 2.65 2.84 -8.24
CA THR A 74 2.08 2.44 -9.53
C THR A 74 2.48 1.00 -9.86
N LEU A 75 3.75 0.65 -9.63
CA LEU A 75 4.26 -0.70 -9.78
C LEU A 75 3.54 -1.68 -8.85
N THR A 76 3.39 -1.34 -7.57
CA THR A 76 2.64 -2.18 -6.61
C THR A 76 1.18 -2.40 -7.06
N LYS A 77 0.51 -1.36 -7.58
CA LYS A 77 -0.84 -1.48 -8.12
C LYS A 77 -0.90 -2.37 -9.36
N ALA A 78 0.05 -2.22 -10.28
CA ALA A 78 0.13 -3.03 -11.50
C ALA A 78 0.38 -4.50 -11.17
N VAL A 79 1.32 -4.78 -10.26
CA VAL A 79 1.59 -6.13 -9.75
C VAL A 79 0.34 -6.70 -9.08
N ALA A 80 -0.33 -5.93 -8.22
CA ALA A 80 -1.54 -6.38 -7.56
C ALA A 80 -2.71 -6.65 -8.53
N ALA A 81 -2.81 -5.90 -9.63
CA ALA A 81 -3.81 -6.14 -10.67
C ALA A 81 -3.47 -7.41 -11.47
N ALA A 82 -2.20 -7.61 -11.84
CA ALA A 82 -1.74 -8.79 -12.58
C ALA A 82 -1.83 -10.08 -11.75
N VAL A 83 -1.62 -10.00 -10.44
CA VAL A 83 -1.84 -11.14 -9.53
C VAL A 83 -3.34 -11.43 -9.39
N ARG A 84 -4.18 -10.39 -9.28
CA ARG A 84 -5.64 -10.54 -9.16
C ARG A 84 -6.36 -11.01 -10.41
N SER A 85 -5.85 -10.70 -11.61
CA SER A 85 -6.49 -11.18 -12.84
C SER A 85 -6.43 -12.71 -12.98
N GLY A 86 -5.57 -13.38 -12.21
CA GLY A 86 -5.40 -14.84 -12.28
C GLY A 86 -4.76 -15.31 -13.58
N GLU A 87 -4.44 -14.40 -14.51
CA GLU A 87 -3.84 -14.69 -15.82
C GLU A 87 -2.38 -15.13 -15.72
N HIS A 88 -1.72 -14.79 -14.61
CA HIS A 88 -0.30 -15.04 -14.38
C HIS A 88 0.00 -15.63 -12.99
N PRO A 89 -0.50 -16.84 -12.66
CA PRO A 89 -0.28 -17.45 -11.34
C PRO A 89 1.21 -17.74 -11.06
N ALA A 90 2.00 -18.00 -12.11
CA ALA A 90 3.44 -18.18 -12.02
C ALA A 90 4.18 -16.89 -11.59
N LEU A 91 3.64 -15.71 -11.90
CA LEU A 91 4.21 -14.42 -11.51
C LEU A 91 4.15 -14.24 -9.98
N ALA A 92 3.00 -14.57 -9.38
CA ALA A 92 2.83 -14.49 -7.92
C ALA A 92 3.78 -15.45 -7.19
N ALA A 93 3.92 -16.68 -7.69
CA ALA A 93 4.85 -17.66 -7.12
C ALA A 93 6.32 -17.22 -7.25
N ALA A 94 6.72 -16.71 -8.41
CA ALA A 94 8.09 -16.23 -8.66
C ALA A 94 8.44 -15.02 -7.79
N LEU A 95 7.53 -14.04 -7.65
CA LEU A 95 7.72 -12.88 -6.78
C LEU A 95 7.77 -13.28 -5.30
N THR A 96 6.91 -14.19 -4.87
CA THR A 96 6.92 -14.72 -3.50
C THR A 96 8.25 -15.39 -3.17
N GLN A 97 8.75 -16.24 -4.07
CA GLN A 97 10.02 -16.92 -3.88
C GLN A 97 11.16 -15.91 -3.78
N ARG A 98 11.20 -14.95 -4.70
CA ARG A 98 12.24 -13.92 -4.71
C ARG A 98 12.25 -13.08 -3.44
N LEU A 99 11.08 -12.65 -2.96
CA LEU A 99 10.95 -11.92 -1.71
C LEU A 99 11.39 -12.75 -0.49
N THR A 100 11.15 -14.06 -0.51
CA THR A 100 11.61 -14.97 0.56
C THR A 100 13.14 -15.13 0.53
N ASP A 101 13.73 -15.28 -0.67
CA ASP A 101 15.18 -15.39 -0.85
C ASP A 101 15.91 -14.12 -0.39
N ASP A 102 15.28 -12.95 -0.58
CA ASP A 102 15.79 -11.65 -0.13
C ASP A 102 15.49 -11.37 1.37
N GLY A 103 14.88 -12.31 2.10
CA GLY A 103 14.58 -12.21 3.54
C GLY A 103 13.39 -11.30 3.89
N LEU A 104 12.55 -10.96 2.91
CA LEU A 104 11.40 -10.07 3.05
C LEU A 104 10.11 -10.86 3.31
N ASP A 105 10.12 -11.65 4.39
CA ASP A 105 9.07 -12.64 4.70
C ASP A 105 7.66 -12.03 4.82
N HIS A 106 7.54 -10.82 5.37
CA HIS A 106 6.26 -10.12 5.51
C HIS A 106 5.65 -9.69 4.16
N LEU A 107 6.49 -9.29 3.20
CA LEU A 107 6.04 -8.97 1.85
C LEU A 107 5.69 -10.22 1.07
N ALA A 108 6.46 -11.30 1.23
CA ALA A 108 6.14 -12.60 0.66
C ALA A 108 4.80 -13.14 1.19
N ALA A 109 4.52 -12.97 2.49
CA ALA A 109 3.23 -13.33 3.10
C ALA A 109 2.07 -12.52 2.51
N SER A 110 2.22 -11.19 2.42
CA SER A 110 1.20 -10.29 1.85
C SER A 110 0.88 -10.63 0.40
N LEU A 111 1.89 -11.03 -0.39
CA LEU A 111 1.71 -11.42 -1.78
C LEU A 111 1.01 -12.78 -1.94
N ARG A 112 1.23 -13.73 -1.01
CA ARG A 112 0.49 -15.00 -0.95
C ARG A 112 -0.98 -14.77 -0.62
N GLU A 113 -1.29 -13.91 0.36
CA GLU A 113 -2.67 -13.56 0.72
C GLU A 113 -3.41 -12.93 -0.46
N LEU A 114 -2.77 -11.99 -1.14
CA LEU A 114 -3.33 -11.36 -2.34
C LEU A 114 -3.62 -12.38 -3.44
N ALA A 115 -2.73 -13.34 -3.67
CA ALA A 115 -2.91 -14.39 -4.66
C ALA A 115 -4.04 -15.38 -4.27
N SER A 116 -4.21 -15.67 -2.97
CA SER A 116 -5.30 -16.55 -2.50
C SER A 116 -6.68 -15.89 -2.57
N ASP A 117 -6.78 -14.59 -2.31
CA ASP A 117 -8.05 -13.85 -2.43
C ASP A 117 -8.57 -13.86 -3.88
N SER A 118 -7.64 -13.80 -4.84
CA SER A 118 -7.92 -13.83 -6.28
C SER A 118 -8.49 -15.17 -6.78
N LEU A 119 -8.22 -16.26 -6.05
CA LEU A 119 -8.72 -17.60 -6.36
C LEU A 119 -10.09 -17.89 -5.72
N THR A 120 -10.62 -16.95 -4.92
CA THR A 120 -11.84 -17.14 -4.11
C THR A 120 -13.05 -16.36 -4.65
N GLU A 121 -12.86 -15.39 -5.55
CA GLU A 121 -13.99 -14.78 -6.27
C GLU A 121 -14.43 -15.67 -7.45
N PRO A 122 -15.66 -16.24 -7.43
CA PRO A 122 -16.19 -16.87 -8.62
C PRO A 122 -16.36 -15.79 -9.69
N ILE A 123 -15.66 -15.96 -10.82
CA ILE A 123 -15.96 -15.24 -12.04
C ILE A 123 -17.43 -15.56 -12.36
N ALA A 124 -18.33 -14.64 -12.04
CA ALA A 124 -19.71 -14.74 -12.46
C ALA A 124 -19.68 -14.81 -13.99
N ALA A 125 -19.95 -16.00 -14.53
CA ALA A 125 -20.08 -16.19 -15.95
C ALA A 125 -21.16 -15.19 -16.44
N PRO A 126 -20.92 -14.44 -17.53
CA PRO A 126 -21.96 -13.61 -18.08
C PRO A 126 -23.11 -14.53 -18.47
N ASP A 127 -24.27 -14.32 -17.84
CA ASP A 127 -25.54 -14.92 -18.26
C ASP A 127 -25.68 -14.66 -19.76
N ARG A 128 -25.55 -15.73 -20.55
CA ARG A 128 -25.92 -15.68 -21.96
C ARG A 128 -27.44 -15.58 -21.98
N GLU A 129 -27.95 -14.36 -22.11
CA GLU A 129 -29.35 -14.12 -22.47
C GLU A 129 -29.67 -14.94 -23.73
N GLU A 130 -30.65 -15.83 -23.57
CA GLU A 130 -31.27 -16.62 -24.63
C GLU A 130 -31.80 -15.70 -25.75
N ILE A 131 -31.57 -16.10 -27.00
CA ILE A 131 -32.33 -15.64 -28.18
C ILE A 131 -33.07 -16.86 -28.73
#